data_AF-M4RHA3-F1
#
_entry.id   AF-M4RHA3-F1
#
_cell.length_a   1.000
_cell.length_b   1.000
_cell.length_c   1.000
_cell.angle_alpha   90.00
_cell.angle_beta   90.00
_cell.angle_gamma   90.00
#
_symmetry.space_group_name_H-M   'P 1'
#
loop_
_entity.id
_entity.type
_entity.pdbx_description
1 polymer ?
#
loop_
_entity_poly.entity_id
_entity_poly.type
_entity_poly.pdbx_seq_one_letter_code
_entity_poly.pdbx_strand_id
1 'polypeptide(L)'
;MVDAHDAETYTAQDSRMIWIDCEMTGLDIFHDELCEVSVVPTDFDLNVLDEGVDYVVKPSDAAVAHMNDFVRAMHTRSGLINEWEHGLSLEEAERKVTEYVARFTPDGVKPLLAGNSVGSDKKFLDRYMPGLMEHLHYRVIDVSTIKELARRWYPDVYRNRPAKNGGHRALADIIESIDELRYYRDLLFVPAPGPDAEAAKAGARHIEATSLLRTYEKNGNALE
;
A
#
# COMPACT_ATOMS: atom_id res chain seq x y z
N MET A 1 -16.48 -6.19 -9.76
CA MET A 1 -16.54 -4.94 -10.54
C MET A 1 -15.59 -5.13 -11.71
N VAL A 2 -16.10 -5.13 -12.94
CA VAL A 2 -15.24 -5.11 -14.15
C VAL A 2 -14.91 -3.64 -14.37
N ASP A 3 -13.63 -3.30 -14.35
CA ASP A 3 -13.17 -1.93 -14.63
C ASP A 3 -13.46 -1.63 -16.11
N ALA A 4 -14.07 -0.48 -16.40
CA ALA A 4 -14.40 -0.09 -17.78
C ALA A 4 -13.15 0.08 -18.66
N HIS A 5 -11.96 0.18 -18.05
CA HIS A 5 -10.67 0.37 -18.72
C HIS A 5 -9.74 -0.85 -18.62
N ASP A 6 -10.25 -2.06 -18.34
CA ASP A 6 -9.42 -3.26 -18.11
C ASP A 6 -8.57 -3.68 -19.35
N ALA A 7 -8.86 -3.11 -20.54
CA ALA A 7 -8.11 -3.33 -21.78
C ALA A 7 -7.08 -2.21 -22.11
N GLU A 8 -7.01 -1.15 -21.31
CA GLU A 8 -6.11 -0.02 -21.55
C GLU A 8 -4.74 -0.25 -20.89
N THR A 9 -3.68 0.17 -21.57
CA THR A 9 -2.32 0.19 -21.03
C THR A 9 -1.94 1.60 -20.60
N TYR A 10 -1.42 1.75 -19.40
CA TYR A 10 -0.98 3.03 -18.85
C TYR A 10 0.54 3.17 -18.91
N THR A 11 1.05 4.40 -19.02
CA THR A 11 2.49 4.69 -18.90
C THR A 11 2.86 4.78 -17.42
N ALA A 12 4.12 4.48 -17.09
CA ALA A 12 4.59 4.59 -15.72
C ALA A 12 4.57 6.05 -15.23
N GLN A 13 4.94 7.00 -16.10
CA GLN A 13 5.11 8.41 -15.76
C GLN A 13 3.79 9.16 -15.57
N ASP A 14 2.71 8.75 -16.25
CA ASP A 14 1.39 9.41 -16.14
C ASP A 14 0.49 8.73 -15.10
N SER A 15 0.87 7.53 -14.65
CA SER A 15 0.17 6.80 -13.59
C SER A 15 0.63 7.24 -12.21
N ARG A 16 -0.24 7.05 -11.20
CA ARG A 16 0.01 7.54 -9.83
C ARG A 16 -0.22 6.46 -8.79
N MET A 17 0.73 6.38 -7.86
CA MET A 17 0.56 5.66 -6.60
C MET A 17 0.52 6.66 -5.46
N ILE A 18 -0.42 6.46 -4.55
CA ILE A 18 -0.55 7.22 -3.32
C ILE A 18 -0.12 6.29 -2.19
N TRP A 19 1.09 6.52 -1.70
CA TRP A 19 1.63 5.74 -0.60
C TRP A 19 1.08 6.28 0.70
N ILE A 20 0.44 5.42 1.48
CA ILE A 20 -0.13 5.79 2.78
C ILE A 20 0.34 4.78 3.80
N ASP A 21 0.74 5.31 4.95
CA ASP A 21 0.99 4.55 6.17
C ASP A 21 0.22 5.23 7.30
N CYS A 22 -0.47 4.43 8.11
CA CYS A 22 -1.26 4.90 9.23
C CYS A 22 -0.72 4.31 10.52
N GLU A 23 -0.67 5.13 11.55
CA GLU A 23 -0.55 4.64 12.91
C GLU A 23 -1.93 4.55 13.55
N MET A 24 -2.16 3.49 14.31
CA MET A 24 -3.43 3.23 14.98
C MET A 24 -3.22 2.90 16.45
N THR A 25 -4.26 3.05 17.26
CA THR A 25 -4.28 2.59 18.65
C THR A 25 -4.26 1.04 18.77
N GLY A 26 -4.49 0.35 17.65
CA GLY A 26 -4.46 -1.11 17.55
C GLY A 26 -4.96 -1.58 16.19
N LEU A 27 -5.43 -2.83 16.09
CA LEU A 27 -5.85 -3.45 14.82
C LEU A 27 -7.33 -3.88 14.81
N ASP A 28 -8.09 -3.59 15.87
CA ASP A 28 -9.53 -3.81 15.91
C ASP A 28 -10.25 -2.59 15.33
N ILE A 29 -10.70 -2.69 14.09
CA ILE A 29 -11.38 -1.61 13.36
C ILE A 29 -12.64 -1.06 14.06
N PHE A 30 -13.20 -1.76 15.04
CA PHE A 30 -14.40 -1.33 15.76
C PHE A 30 -14.10 -0.57 17.05
N HIS A 31 -12.91 -0.73 17.62
CA HIS A 31 -12.53 -0.14 18.92
C HIS A 31 -11.26 0.71 18.86
N ASP A 32 -10.40 0.48 17.87
CA ASP A 32 -9.19 1.25 17.62
C ASP A 32 -9.44 2.36 16.60
N GLU A 33 -8.64 3.42 16.70
CA GLU A 33 -8.75 4.64 15.91
C GLU A 33 -7.41 4.98 15.24
N LEU A 34 -7.49 5.76 14.15
CA LEU A 34 -6.34 6.38 13.49
C LEU A 34 -5.71 7.43 14.41
N CYS A 35 -4.39 7.46 14.50
CA CYS A 35 -3.65 8.45 15.29
C CYS A 35 -2.52 9.16 14.54
N GLU A 36 -2.09 8.65 13.38
CA GLU A 36 -1.22 9.35 12.42
C GLU A 36 -1.59 8.88 11.01
N VAL A 37 -1.58 9.77 10.03
CA VAL A 37 -1.72 9.43 8.61
C VAL A 37 -0.72 10.23 7.81
N SER A 38 0.17 9.53 7.10
CA SER A 38 1.17 10.15 6.23
C SER A 38 0.97 9.72 4.79
N VAL A 39 1.28 10.61 3.85
CA VAL A 39 1.05 10.37 2.43
C VAL A 39 2.23 10.84 1.59
N VAL A 40 2.73 9.98 0.70
CA VAL A 40 3.75 10.33 -0.30
C VAL A 40 3.28 9.91 -1.70
N PRO A 41 3.17 10.85 -2.66
CA PRO A 41 2.80 10.52 -4.03
C PRO A 41 4.04 10.10 -4.85
N THR A 42 3.89 9.06 -5.67
CA THR A 42 4.89 8.68 -6.68
C THR A 42 4.23 8.47 -8.05
N ASP A 43 5.03 8.52 -9.11
CA ASP A 43 4.69 7.85 -10.36
C ASP A 43 4.94 6.32 -10.25
N PHE A 44 4.66 5.56 -11.32
CA PHE A 44 4.91 4.12 -11.37
C PHE A 44 6.37 3.75 -11.67
N ASP A 45 7.23 4.74 -11.93
CA ASP A 45 8.68 4.56 -11.93
C ASP A 45 9.29 4.68 -10.53
N LEU A 46 8.45 4.92 -9.51
CA LEU A 46 8.83 5.11 -8.11
C LEU A 46 9.58 6.42 -7.88
N ASN A 47 9.40 7.41 -8.77
CA ASN A 47 9.88 8.77 -8.56
C ASN A 47 8.92 9.48 -7.59
N VAL A 48 9.46 9.97 -6.48
CA VAL A 48 8.72 10.79 -5.49
C VAL A 48 8.36 12.13 -6.12
N LEU A 49 7.07 12.49 -6.08
CA LEU A 49 6.53 13.69 -6.74
C LEU A 49 6.44 14.91 -5.80
N ASP A 50 6.43 14.68 -4.49
CA ASP A 50 6.36 15.69 -3.43
C ASP A 50 6.91 15.06 -2.13
N GLU A 51 7.40 15.87 -1.19
CA GLU A 51 8.01 15.39 0.06
C GLU A 51 7.03 14.64 0.96
N GLY A 52 5.73 14.85 0.75
CA GLY A 52 4.68 14.19 1.50
C GLY A 52 4.05 15.08 2.55
N VAL A 53 2.99 14.57 3.17
CA VAL A 53 2.34 15.18 4.33
C VAL A 53 2.26 14.17 5.46
N ASP A 54 2.23 14.68 6.68
CA ASP A 54 2.17 13.92 7.91
C ASP A 54 1.18 14.62 8.85
N TYR A 55 0.11 13.91 9.24
CA TYR A 55 -0.92 14.47 10.10
C TYR A 55 -1.18 13.54 11.28
N VAL A 56 -0.89 14.05 12.47
CA VAL A 56 -1.32 13.43 13.74
C VAL A 56 -2.81 13.66 13.93
N VAL A 57 -3.54 12.58 14.20
CA VAL A 57 -4.98 12.60 14.52
C VAL A 57 -5.12 12.32 16.00
N LYS A 58 -5.97 13.09 16.69
CA LYS A 58 -6.21 12.87 18.12
C LYS A 58 -7.18 11.68 18.32
N PRO A 59 -6.72 10.53 18.83
CA PRO A 59 -7.63 9.43 19.17
C PRO A 59 -8.48 9.78 20.40
N SER A 60 -9.62 9.13 20.52
CA SER A 60 -10.50 9.25 21.69
C SER A 60 -9.88 8.61 22.93
N ASP A 61 -10.26 9.09 24.12
CA ASP A 61 -9.82 8.50 25.39
C ASP A 61 -10.20 7.01 25.50
N ALA A 62 -11.30 6.61 24.86
CA ALA A 62 -11.74 5.22 24.82
C ALA A 62 -10.77 4.33 24.02
N ALA A 63 -10.37 4.76 22.82
CA ALA A 63 -9.39 4.05 22.00
C ALA A 63 -8.02 4.01 22.70
N VAL A 64 -7.60 5.12 23.31
CA VAL A 64 -6.35 5.19 24.10
C VAL A 64 -6.37 4.23 25.29
N ALA A 65 -7.51 4.10 25.98
CA ALA A 65 -7.67 3.15 27.09
C ALA A 65 -7.71 1.69 26.60
N HIS A 66 -8.18 1.43 25.38
CA HIS A 66 -8.24 0.10 24.78
C HIS A 66 -6.86 -0.45 24.34
N MET A 67 -5.89 0.42 24.08
CA MET A 67 -4.54 0.02 23.64
C MET A 67 -3.91 -1.03 24.56
N ASN A 68 -3.39 -2.10 23.96
CA ASN A 68 -2.56 -3.06 24.65
C ASN A 68 -1.16 -2.48 25.00
N ASP A 69 -0.43 -3.17 25.88
CA ASP A 69 0.88 -2.72 26.35
C ASP A 69 1.92 -2.58 25.23
N PHE A 70 1.83 -3.42 24.20
CA PHE A 70 2.76 -3.38 23.07
C PHE A 70 2.61 -2.08 22.26
N VAL A 71 1.37 -1.77 21.84
CA VAL A 71 1.07 -0.56 21.05
C VAL A 71 1.33 0.70 21.88
N ARG A 72 0.91 0.71 23.15
CA ARG A 72 1.20 1.83 24.06
C ARG A 72 2.71 2.07 24.17
N ALA A 73 3.50 1.04 24.38
CA ALA A 73 4.95 1.17 24.50
C ALA A 73 5.60 1.62 23.18
N MET A 74 5.06 1.18 22.03
CA MET A 74 5.50 1.62 20.70
C MET A 74 5.30 3.12 20.51
N HIS A 75 4.08 3.62 20.68
CA HIS A 75 3.73 5.05 20.54
C HIS A 75 4.40 5.94 21.59
N THR A 76 4.73 5.37 22.76
CA THR A 76 5.54 6.06 23.77
C THR A 76 6.99 6.22 23.32
N ARG A 77 7.60 5.18 22.73
CA ARG A 77 8.99 5.21 22.26
C ARG A 77 9.15 6.10 21.02
N SER A 78 8.19 6.09 20.09
CA SER A 78 8.22 6.95 18.90
C SER A 78 7.97 8.41 19.23
N GLY A 79 7.37 8.70 20.40
CA GLY A 79 7.00 10.03 20.84
C GLY A 79 5.61 10.47 20.38
N LEU A 80 4.96 9.70 19.50
CA LEU A 80 3.65 10.02 18.91
C LEU A 80 2.56 10.26 19.96
N ILE A 81 2.59 9.52 21.07
CA ILE A 81 1.61 9.70 22.16
C ILE A 81 1.59 11.13 22.74
N ASN A 82 2.72 11.84 22.67
CA ASN A 82 2.84 13.21 23.18
C ASN A 82 2.30 14.25 22.18
N GLU A 83 2.12 13.87 20.91
CA GLU A 83 1.64 14.76 19.85
C GLU A 83 0.10 14.77 19.79
N TRP A 84 -0.56 13.72 20.30
CA TRP A 84 -2.02 13.56 20.25
C TRP A 84 -2.81 14.71 20.85
N GLU A 85 -2.30 15.36 21.91
CA GLU A 85 -3.02 16.49 22.52
C GLU A 85 -3.24 17.64 21.52
N HIS A 86 -2.31 17.80 20.58
CA HIS A 86 -2.31 18.82 19.52
C HIS A 86 -2.70 18.25 18.15
N GLY A 87 -3.08 16.97 18.09
CA GLY A 87 -3.53 16.30 16.87
C GLY A 87 -4.81 16.91 16.32
N LEU A 88 -5.01 16.74 15.02
CA LEU A 88 -6.20 17.18 14.31
C LEU A 88 -7.42 16.34 14.71
N SER A 89 -8.62 16.88 14.47
CA SER A 89 -9.81 16.04 14.41
C SER A 89 -9.73 15.11 13.19
N LEU A 90 -10.42 13.97 13.26
CA LEU A 90 -10.48 13.03 12.14
C LEU A 90 -11.03 13.70 10.85
N GLU A 91 -12.08 14.50 10.98
CA GLU A 91 -12.69 15.24 9.86
C GLU A 91 -11.70 16.22 9.21
N GLU A 92 -10.92 16.95 10.04
CA GLU A 92 -9.93 17.88 9.51
C GLU A 92 -8.77 17.15 8.83
N ALA A 93 -8.32 16.02 9.40
CA ALA A 93 -7.28 15.20 8.81
C ALA A 93 -7.73 14.61 7.46
N GLU A 94 -8.93 14.01 7.38
CA GLU A 94 -9.48 13.48 6.14
C GLU A 94 -9.56 14.57 5.06
N ARG A 95 -10.06 15.76 5.41
CA ARG A 95 -10.15 16.89 4.47
C ARG A 95 -8.77 17.28 3.94
N LYS A 96 -7.78 17.46 4.82
CA LYS A 96 -6.42 17.86 4.42
C LYS A 96 -5.73 16.79 3.56
N VAL A 97 -5.87 15.52 3.92
CA VAL A 97 -5.30 14.41 3.15
C VAL A 97 -5.97 14.33 1.77
N THR A 98 -7.29 14.43 1.71
CA THR A 98 -8.05 14.38 0.45
C THR A 98 -7.67 15.54 -0.48
N GLU A 99 -7.60 16.77 0.05
CA GLU A 99 -7.13 17.96 -0.69
C GLU A 99 -5.70 17.78 -1.21
N TYR A 100 -4.82 17.20 -0.40
CA TYR A 100 -3.44 16.92 -0.79
C TYR A 100 -3.37 15.90 -1.91
N VAL A 101 -4.05 14.76 -1.79
CA VAL A 101 -4.09 13.69 -2.80
C VAL A 101 -4.68 14.18 -4.11
N ALA A 102 -5.71 15.02 -4.07
CA ALA A 102 -6.36 15.57 -5.27
C ALA A 102 -5.39 16.35 -6.18
N ARG A 103 -4.31 16.94 -5.64
CA ARG A 103 -3.27 17.63 -6.43
C ARG A 103 -2.50 16.68 -7.37
N PHE A 104 -2.49 15.39 -7.07
CA PHE A 104 -1.73 14.38 -7.81
C PHE A 104 -2.62 13.43 -8.60
N THR A 105 -3.95 13.57 -8.50
CA THR A 105 -4.91 12.72 -9.21
C THR A 105 -5.07 13.20 -10.67
N PRO A 106 -4.70 12.38 -11.68
CA PRO A 106 -4.93 12.73 -13.07
C PRO A 106 -6.42 12.71 -13.42
N ASP A 107 -6.82 13.53 -14.39
CA ASP A 107 -8.22 13.58 -14.83
C ASP A 107 -8.71 12.22 -15.31
N GLY A 108 -9.87 11.79 -14.77
CA GLY A 108 -10.53 10.55 -15.18
C GLY A 108 -9.89 9.25 -14.65
N VAL A 109 -8.79 9.32 -13.89
CA VAL A 109 -8.10 8.14 -13.35
C VAL A 109 -8.05 8.21 -11.83
N LYS A 110 -8.34 7.09 -11.15
CA LYS A 110 -8.14 6.98 -9.70
C LYS A 110 -6.76 6.39 -9.40
N PRO A 111 -5.90 7.08 -8.62
CA PRO A 111 -4.60 6.55 -8.21
C PRO A 111 -4.73 5.28 -7.37
N LEU A 112 -3.68 4.46 -7.36
CA LEU A 112 -3.64 3.23 -6.56
C LEU A 112 -3.08 3.50 -5.16
N LEU A 113 -3.74 2.99 -4.13
CA LEU A 113 -3.20 2.96 -2.76
C LEU A 113 -2.00 2.01 -2.70
N ALA A 114 -0.88 2.46 -2.16
CA ALA A 114 0.36 1.69 -2.04
C ALA A 114 0.93 1.73 -0.61
N GLY A 115 1.68 0.69 -0.24
CA GLY A 115 2.33 0.62 1.07
C GLY A 115 2.77 -0.80 1.44
N ASN A 116 3.42 -0.95 2.59
CA ASN A 116 3.69 -2.27 3.16
C ASN A 116 2.50 -2.74 3.99
N SER A 117 1.97 -3.93 3.70
CA SER A 117 0.84 -4.49 4.45
C SER A 117 -0.38 -3.57 4.44
N VAL A 118 -0.50 -2.76 3.37
CA VAL A 118 -1.45 -1.64 3.24
C VAL A 118 -2.92 -2.07 3.34
N GLY A 119 -3.19 -3.37 3.26
CA GLY A 119 -4.50 -3.93 3.57
C GLY A 119 -4.96 -3.69 5.01
N SER A 120 -4.05 -3.45 5.97
CA SER A 120 -4.41 -3.03 7.32
C SER A 120 -4.86 -1.57 7.34
N ASP A 121 -4.05 -0.67 6.78
CA ASP A 121 -4.35 0.76 6.65
C ASP A 121 -5.66 0.98 5.90
N LYS A 122 -5.83 0.29 4.76
CA LYS A 122 -7.04 0.37 3.94
C LYS A 122 -8.30 0.09 4.75
N LYS A 123 -8.31 -0.86 5.69
CA LYS A 123 -9.49 -1.15 6.51
C LYS A 123 -9.87 0.03 7.41
N PHE A 124 -8.87 0.72 7.97
CA PHE A 124 -9.10 1.92 8.77
C PHE A 124 -9.51 3.09 7.87
N LEU A 125 -8.84 3.30 6.74
CA LEU A 125 -9.19 4.34 5.78
C LEU A 125 -10.60 4.18 5.22
N ASP A 126 -11.01 2.96 4.84
CA ASP A 126 -12.38 2.66 4.37
C ASP A 126 -13.45 3.05 5.41
N ARG A 127 -13.11 2.98 6.71
CA ARG A 127 -14.02 3.29 7.81
C ARG A 127 -13.98 4.75 8.24
N TYR A 128 -12.77 5.31 8.37
CA TYR A 128 -12.51 6.58 9.04
C TYR A 128 -12.22 7.72 8.07
N MET A 129 -11.83 7.41 6.82
CA MET A 129 -11.60 8.40 5.76
C MET A 129 -12.28 7.96 4.43
N PRO A 130 -13.60 7.70 4.43
CA PRO A 130 -14.30 7.18 3.26
C PRO A 130 -14.26 8.14 2.07
N GLY A 131 -14.27 9.46 2.31
CA GLY A 131 -14.15 10.47 1.26
C GLY A 131 -12.81 10.36 0.53
N LEU A 132 -11.71 10.18 1.25
CA LEU A 132 -10.41 9.90 0.64
C LEU A 132 -10.44 8.63 -0.21
N MET A 133 -11.02 7.55 0.32
CA MET A 133 -11.08 6.26 -0.37
C MET A 133 -11.94 6.30 -1.64
N GLU A 134 -12.92 7.22 -1.74
CA GLU A 134 -13.65 7.46 -2.98
C GLU A 134 -12.77 8.03 -4.10
N HIS A 135 -11.68 8.73 -3.77
CA HIS A 135 -10.72 9.26 -4.76
C HIS A 135 -9.70 8.21 -5.22
N LEU A 136 -9.53 7.12 -4.47
CA LEU A 136 -8.56 6.08 -4.76
C LEU A 136 -9.20 4.89 -5.48
N HIS A 137 -8.37 4.15 -6.22
CA HIS A 137 -8.79 2.93 -6.86
C HIS A 137 -8.97 1.80 -5.82
N TYR A 138 -9.82 0.81 -6.12
CA TYR A 138 -10.12 -0.27 -5.18
C TYR A 138 -8.98 -1.29 -5.03
N ARG A 139 -8.14 -1.44 -6.07
CA ARG A 139 -6.93 -2.25 -6.05
C ARG A 139 -5.84 -1.54 -5.24
N VAL A 140 -4.90 -2.33 -4.72
CA VAL A 140 -3.76 -1.81 -3.95
C VAL A 140 -2.44 -2.37 -4.49
N ILE A 141 -1.35 -1.65 -4.26
CA ILE A 141 0.02 -2.12 -4.45
C ILE A 141 0.61 -2.43 -3.08
N ASP A 142 0.55 -3.70 -2.67
CA ASP A 142 1.07 -4.15 -1.37
C ASP A 142 2.48 -4.73 -1.51
N VAL A 143 3.48 -3.98 -1.03
CA VAL A 143 4.90 -4.38 -1.07
C VAL A 143 5.14 -5.66 -0.26
N SER A 144 4.35 -5.90 0.79
CA SER A 144 4.46 -7.10 1.63
C SER A 144 4.04 -8.36 0.87
N THR A 145 3.19 -8.26 -0.16
CA THR A 145 2.92 -9.39 -1.06
C THR A 145 4.21 -9.84 -1.75
N ILE A 146 4.96 -8.90 -2.34
CA ILE A 146 6.22 -9.20 -3.03
C ILE A 146 7.26 -9.72 -2.05
N LYS A 147 7.33 -9.14 -0.84
CA LYS A 147 8.21 -9.59 0.25
C LYS A 147 7.99 -11.06 0.61
N GLU A 148 6.73 -11.49 0.76
CA GLU A 148 6.41 -12.88 1.11
C GLU A 148 6.69 -13.87 -0.04
N LEU A 149 6.55 -13.43 -1.30
CA LEU A 149 6.99 -14.19 -2.47
C LEU A 149 8.51 -14.31 -2.52
N ALA A 150 9.24 -13.20 -2.34
CA ALA A 150 10.70 -13.17 -2.27
C ALA A 150 11.22 -14.13 -1.19
N ARG A 151 10.60 -14.12 -0.01
CA ARG A 151 10.97 -15.01 1.11
C ARG A 151 10.94 -16.49 0.76
N ARG A 152 10.02 -16.92 -0.11
CA ARG A 152 9.82 -18.33 -0.48
C ARG A 152 10.54 -18.71 -1.77
N TRP A 153 10.56 -17.83 -2.75
CA TRP A 153 11.10 -18.10 -4.09
C TRP A 153 12.55 -17.66 -4.23
N TYR A 154 12.96 -16.60 -3.54
CA TYR A 154 14.30 -16.00 -3.64
C TYR A 154 14.86 -15.62 -2.25
N PRO A 155 15.15 -16.60 -1.37
CA PRO A 155 15.50 -16.33 0.03
C PRO A 155 16.69 -15.39 0.21
N ASP A 156 17.66 -15.41 -0.71
CA ASP A 156 18.83 -14.53 -0.64
C ASP A 156 18.47 -13.07 -0.95
N VAL A 157 17.55 -12.82 -1.89
CA VAL A 157 17.00 -11.48 -2.12
C VAL A 157 16.27 -11.01 -0.86
N TYR A 158 15.46 -11.86 -0.24
CA TYR A 158 14.74 -11.51 1.00
C TYR A 158 15.68 -11.18 2.18
N ARG A 159 16.73 -11.99 2.39
CA ARG A 159 17.68 -11.81 3.50
C ARG A 159 18.53 -10.55 3.38
N ASN A 160 18.81 -10.11 2.15
CA ASN A 160 19.66 -8.94 1.87
C ASN A 160 18.86 -7.68 1.52
N ARG A 161 17.54 -7.66 1.74
CA ARG A 161 16.74 -6.45 1.56
C ARG A 161 17.23 -5.33 2.51
N PRO A 162 17.06 -4.05 2.14
CA PRO A 162 17.42 -2.93 3.00
C PRO A 162 16.77 -3.04 4.39
N ALA A 163 17.51 -2.64 5.42
CA ALA A 163 17.00 -2.58 6.79
C ALA A 163 16.08 -1.37 6.95
N LYS A 164 14.97 -1.56 7.69
CA LYS A 164 14.10 -0.47 8.12
C LYS A 164 14.65 0.20 9.38
N ASN A 165 14.74 1.51 9.37
CA ASN A 165 15.25 2.37 10.43
C ASN A 165 14.29 3.52 10.79
N GLY A 166 13.09 3.57 10.19
CA GLY A 166 12.13 4.69 10.29
C GLY A 166 11.54 4.96 11.67
N GLY A 167 11.70 4.03 12.62
CA GLY A 167 11.38 4.27 14.03
C GLY A 167 9.88 4.27 14.36
N HIS A 168 9.03 3.69 13.51
CA HIS A 168 7.57 3.70 13.64
C HIS A 168 7.01 5.13 13.59
N ARG A 169 7.40 5.85 12.54
CA ARG A 169 6.84 7.13 12.14
C ARG A 169 6.42 7.00 10.69
N ALA A 170 5.15 7.30 10.41
CA ALA A 170 4.52 6.86 9.18
C ALA A 170 5.22 7.40 7.91
N LEU A 171 5.66 8.66 7.89
CA LEU A 171 6.37 9.21 6.72
C LEU A 171 7.69 8.49 6.42
N ALA A 172 8.50 8.20 7.45
CA ALA A 172 9.78 7.50 7.28
C ALA A 172 9.53 6.06 6.80
N ASP A 173 8.54 5.39 7.38
CA ASP A 173 8.18 4.02 7.03
C ASP A 173 7.65 3.92 5.58
N ILE A 174 6.98 4.96 5.04
CA ILE A 174 6.62 5.06 3.62
C ILE A 174 7.84 5.11 2.72
N ILE A 175 8.82 5.99 3.00
CA ILE A 175 10.02 6.12 2.17
C ILE A 175 10.79 4.79 2.13
N GLU A 176 10.91 4.12 3.28
CA GLU A 176 11.53 2.80 3.34
C GLU A 176 10.73 1.73 2.59
N SER A 177 9.40 1.85 2.52
CA SER A 177 8.53 0.97 1.74
C SER A 177 8.72 1.17 0.22
N ILE A 178 8.91 2.43 -0.21
CA ILE A 178 9.24 2.77 -1.60
C ILE A 178 10.59 2.15 -1.98
N ASP A 179 11.61 2.32 -1.14
CA ASP A 179 12.94 1.76 -1.37
C ASP A 179 12.94 0.22 -1.37
N GLU A 180 12.13 -0.41 -0.52
CA GLU A 180 11.93 -1.86 -0.55
C GLU A 180 11.29 -2.33 -1.88
N LEU A 181 10.31 -1.59 -2.41
CA LEU A 181 9.73 -1.91 -3.71
C LEU A 181 10.72 -1.69 -4.86
N ARG A 182 11.54 -0.62 -4.80
CA ARG A 182 12.63 -0.38 -5.77
C ARG A 182 13.61 -1.55 -5.76
N TYR A 183 14.04 -2.00 -4.58
CA TYR A 183 14.92 -3.16 -4.44
C TYR A 183 14.32 -4.44 -5.06
N TYR A 184 13.03 -4.70 -4.85
CA TYR A 184 12.38 -5.85 -5.47
C TYR A 184 12.20 -5.70 -6.98
N ARG A 185 11.89 -4.49 -7.49
CA ARG A 185 11.82 -4.19 -8.92
C ARG A 185 13.11 -4.59 -9.63
N ASP A 186 14.26 -4.26 -9.03
CA ASP A 186 15.57 -4.52 -9.61
C ASP A 186 15.97 -6.01 -9.59
N LEU A 187 15.58 -6.75 -8.56
CA LEU A 187 16.09 -8.12 -8.34
C LEU A 187 15.10 -9.26 -8.66
N LEU A 188 13.80 -9.00 -8.66
CA LEU A 188 12.78 -10.06 -8.84
C LEU A 188 12.06 -10.00 -10.18
N PHE A 189 12.06 -8.85 -10.85
CA PHE A 189 11.36 -8.67 -12.10
C PHE A 189 12.33 -8.66 -13.28
N VAL A 190 11.80 -8.93 -14.47
CA VAL A 190 12.60 -8.88 -15.71
C VAL A 190 13.00 -7.42 -15.96
N PRO A 191 14.28 -7.13 -16.24
CA PRO A 191 14.72 -5.77 -16.54
C PRO A 191 13.93 -5.13 -17.67
N ALA A 192 13.67 -3.82 -17.56
CA ALA A 192 13.01 -3.05 -18.60
C ALA A 192 13.80 -3.13 -19.93
N PRO A 193 13.13 -3.16 -21.10
CA PRO A 193 11.68 -3.01 -21.30
C PRO A 193 10.86 -4.29 -21.04
N GLY A 194 11.48 -5.38 -20.58
CA GLY A 194 10.82 -6.67 -20.43
C GLY A 194 10.66 -7.44 -21.75
N PRO A 195 9.93 -8.58 -21.74
CA PRO A 195 9.66 -9.36 -22.92
C PRO A 195 8.84 -8.58 -23.96
N ASP A 196 9.18 -8.71 -25.24
CA ASP A 196 8.39 -8.12 -26.33
C ASP A 196 7.03 -8.85 -26.52
N ALA A 197 6.21 -8.35 -27.43
CA ALA A 197 4.88 -8.89 -27.68
C ALA A 197 4.88 -10.37 -28.09
N GLU A 198 5.89 -10.84 -28.82
CA GLU A 198 5.95 -12.23 -29.25
C GLU A 198 6.40 -13.15 -28.11
N ALA A 199 7.39 -12.73 -27.32
CA ALA A 199 7.80 -13.43 -26.11
C ALA A 199 6.66 -13.50 -25.08
N ALA A 200 5.92 -12.41 -24.87
CA ALA A 200 4.75 -12.38 -23.98
C ALA A 200 3.65 -13.35 -24.44
N LYS A 201 3.30 -13.36 -25.73
CA LYS A 201 2.33 -14.32 -26.29
C LYS A 201 2.82 -15.77 -26.16
N ALA A 202 4.11 -16.02 -26.32
CA ALA A 202 4.68 -17.35 -26.13
C ALA A 202 4.56 -17.82 -24.66
N GLY A 203 4.85 -16.92 -23.71
CA GLY A 203 4.65 -17.17 -22.28
C GLY A 203 3.19 -17.48 -21.94
N ALA A 204 2.24 -16.70 -22.46
CA ALA A 204 0.81 -16.95 -22.27
C ALA A 204 0.40 -18.35 -22.76
N ARG A 205 0.78 -18.72 -24.00
CA ARG A 205 0.52 -20.06 -24.54
C ARG A 205 1.10 -21.18 -23.70
N HIS A 206 2.30 -20.98 -23.12
CA HIS A 206 2.92 -21.96 -22.24
C HIS A 206 2.10 -22.18 -20.97
N ILE A 207 1.66 -21.10 -20.31
CA ILE A 207 0.85 -21.17 -19.09
C ILE A 207 -0.55 -21.76 -19.39
N GLU A 208 -1.17 -21.42 -20.51
CA GLU A 208 -2.45 -22.01 -20.94
C GLU A 208 -2.33 -23.52 -21.17
N ALA A 209 -1.21 -23.99 -21.73
CA ALA A 209 -0.95 -25.40 -21.96
C ALA A 209 -0.76 -26.19 -20.65
N THR A 210 -0.23 -25.54 -19.60
CA THR A 210 0.01 -26.13 -18.27
C THR A 210 -1.03 -25.71 -17.23
N SER A 211 -2.15 -25.12 -17.67
CA SER A 211 -3.18 -24.58 -16.78
C SER A 211 -3.67 -25.59 -15.75
N LEU A 212 -3.74 -25.15 -14.48
CA LEU A 212 -4.24 -25.95 -13.37
C LEU A 212 -5.73 -26.30 -13.56
N LEU A 213 -6.53 -25.39 -14.13
CA LEU A 213 -7.94 -25.65 -14.44
C LEU A 213 -8.08 -26.89 -15.35
N ARG A 214 -7.28 -26.94 -16.43
CA ARG A 214 -7.25 -28.09 -17.34
C ARG A 214 -6.75 -29.37 -16.66
N THR A 215 -5.88 -29.23 -15.65
CA THR A 215 -5.44 -30.37 -14.83
C THR A 215 -6.58 -30.90 -13.96
N TYR A 216 -7.39 -30.02 -13.36
CA TYR A 216 -8.56 -30.42 -12.58
C TYR A 216 -9.64 -31.08 -13.45
N GLU A 217 -9.95 -30.52 -14.62
CA GLU A 217 -10.89 -31.08 -15.59
C GLU A 217 -10.48 -32.51 -16.02
N LYS A 218 -9.20 -32.73 -16.34
CA LYS A 218 -8.68 -34.06 -16.73
C LYS A 218 -8.74 -35.10 -15.62
N ASN A 219 -8.67 -34.66 -14.37
CA ASN A 219 -8.75 -35.55 -13.20
C ASN A 219 -10.21 -35.87 -12.80
N GLY A 220 -11.21 -35.48 -13.61
CA GLY A 220 -12.62 -35.71 -13.31
C GLY A 220 -13.20 -34.77 -12.25
N ASN A 221 -12.43 -33.76 -11.83
CA ASN A 221 -12.85 -32.72 -10.90
C ASN A 221 -13.17 -31.44 -11.70
N ALA A 222 -14.13 -31.54 -12.63
CA ALA A 222 -14.56 -30.37 -13.39
C ALA A 222 -15.08 -29.30 -12.41
N LEU A 223 -14.46 -28.12 -12.44
CA LEU A 223 -14.91 -26.94 -11.72
C LEU A 223 -15.95 -26.26 -12.63
N GLU A 224 -17.21 -26.69 -12.54
CA GLU A 224 -18.34 -25.91 -13.07
C GLU A 224 -18.51 -24.58 -12.31
#